data_AF-A0A8J6BF23-F1
#
_entry.id   AF-A0A8J6BF23-F1
#
_cell.length_a   1.000
_cell.length_b   1.000
_cell.length_c   1.000
_cell.angle_alpha   90.00
_cell.angle_beta   90.00
_cell.angle_gamma   90.00
#
_symmetry.space_group_name_H-M   'P 1'
#
loop_
_entity.id
_entity.type
_entity.pdbx_description
1 polymer ?
#
loop_
_entity_poly.entity_id
_entity_poly.type
_entity_poly.pdbx_seq_one_letter_code
_entity_poly.pdbx_strand_id
1 'polypeptide(L)'
;FSFIMGYKGLQNYLREISECPTPPVTPSSNWLLRHEYHFQYFVLSLLYKVTAMYPEHSQHASLCHSVSITLLSRLLPGSEHLAHKIISSFTFNPVFMPEGSSGGPQAADLSDILHITSDAKQVLPGSVAAVSVTPSRGALLEEAFKDLPSIQACYLIHFAHMKQALDYSKVVYQERTCFVWTAMLPEAKGPILPSDWSFLPLINLYNKVANAETKGNNVNSLPPDLVNTVTRNLQWILLLETWRPSSLQTIPTAAKLARLACVFLTGSDLFLEGPVHSYTAALTVFYCQPKFMESLKLDAPLPGLASFYDFYMDLLEQFEAVSFGDPLFGTFVLLPLQRRFGVQLRQVLFGEHVSSLRSLSVPLKEFPIPLTLYTSPPEDNLNLLRLYFRSLVTGALHQAWCPVLYVVAISHMNSFIYSQERVTEEVDAARKNMLRKTYLLVDEGLKKHLLYYKRLSSNSPVGFDLYDTLPPLREKYLQAVTERQQQAKKAI
;
A
#
# COMPACT_ATOMS: atom_id res chain seq x y z
N PHE A 1 4.92 -20.42 -39.09
CA PHE A 1 5.10 -19.58 -37.88
C PHE A 1 4.27 -20.05 -36.67
N SER A 2 3.01 -20.50 -36.86
CA SER A 2 2.20 -21.07 -35.75
C SER A 2 2.89 -22.25 -35.01
N PHE A 3 3.68 -23.09 -35.69
CA PHE A 3 4.42 -24.19 -35.04
C PHE A 3 5.42 -23.76 -33.97
N ILE A 4 6.02 -22.56 -34.09
CA ILE A 4 6.99 -22.03 -33.12
C ILE A 4 6.27 -21.73 -31.80
N MET A 5 4.99 -21.31 -31.88
CA MET A 5 4.17 -21.00 -30.71
C MET A 5 3.72 -22.24 -29.94
N GLY A 6 3.57 -23.38 -30.62
CA GLY A 6 3.28 -24.66 -29.97
C GLY A 6 4.50 -25.31 -29.32
N TYR A 7 5.70 -24.73 -29.45
CA TYR A 7 6.90 -25.30 -28.88
C TYR A 7 6.95 -25.10 -27.36
N LYS A 8 6.75 -26.19 -26.61
CA LYS A 8 6.72 -26.20 -25.15
C LYS A 8 7.97 -25.58 -24.51
N GLY A 9 9.14 -25.74 -25.12
CA GLY A 9 10.38 -25.14 -24.61
C GLY A 9 10.37 -23.61 -24.62
N LEU A 10 9.79 -22.99 -25.65
CA LEU A 10 9.69 -21.53 -25.75
C LEU A 10 8.69 -20.99 -24.72
N GLN A 11 7.56 -21.68 -24.53
CA GLN A 11 6.56 -21.30 -23.54
C GLN A 11 7.08 -21.41 -22.10
N ASN A 12 7.81 -22.49 -21.80
CA ASN A 12 8.46 -22.67 -20.50
C ASN A 12 9.48 -21.57 -20.24
N TYR A 13 10.33 -21.27 -21.22
CA TYR A 13 11.30 -20.17 -21.13
C TYR A 13 10.63 -18.82 -20.86
N LEU A 14 9.57 -18.48 -21.60
CA LEU A 14 8.83 -17.23 -21.38
C LEU A 14 8.16 -17.17 -20.00
N ARG A 15 7.68 -18.30 -19.48
CA ARG A 15 7.10 -18.39 -18.14
C ARG A 15 8.15 -18.18 -17.06
N GLU A 16 9.28 -18.89 -17.16
CA GLU A 16 10.41 -18.72 -16.23
C GLU A 16 10.93 -17.28 -16.22
N ILE A 17 11.02 -16.64 -17.38
CA ILE A 17 11.40 -15.22 -17.48
C ILE A 17 10.42 -14.33 -16.72
N SER A 18 9.12 -14.58 -16.85
CA SER A 18 8.10 -13.75 -16.22
C SER A 18 8.09 -13.88 -14.68
N GLU A 19 8.53 -15.02 -14.15
CA GLU A 19 8.54 -15.33 -12.72
C GLU A 19 9.91 -15.03 -12.05
N CYS A 20 11.01 -15.12 -12.79
CA CYS A 20 12.35 -14.92 -12.25
C CYS A 20 12.62 -13.44 -11.91
N PRO A 21 13.43 -13.16 -10.87
CA PRO A 21 13.92 -11.80 -10.60
C PRO A 21 14.88 -11.33 -11.70
N THR A 22 15.07 -10.01 -11.82
CA THR A 22 16.00 -9.42 -12.79
C THR A 22 17.43 -9.90 -12.52
N PRO A 23 18.13 -10.46 -13.53
CA PRO A 23 19.51 -10.92 -13.34
C PRO A 23 20.44 -9.74 -13.02
N PRO A 24 21.48 -9.93 -12.17
CA PRO A 24 22.42 -8.87 -11.86
C PRO A 24 23.19 -8.45 -13.11
N VAL A 25 23.23 -7.14 -13.34
CA VAL A 25 23.94 -6.54 -14.49
C VAL A 25 25.41 -6.39 -14.10
N THR A 26 26.24 -7.30 -14.60
CA THR A 26 27.70 -7.19 -14.60
C THR A 26 28.17 -6.81 -16.01
N PRO A 27 29.39 -6.27 -16.19
CA PRO A 27 29.88 -5.91 -17.52
C PRO A 27 29.87 -7.08 -18.52
N SER A 28 30.12 -8.30 -18.05
CA SER A 28 30.07 -9.51 -18.88
C SER A 28 28.64 -10.01 -19.15
N SER A 29 27.73 -9.92 -18.17
CA SER A 29 26.33 -10.30 -18.39
C SER A 29 25.58 -9.29 -19.27
N ASN A 30 25.94 -8.01 -19.21
CA ASN A 30 25.35 -6.92 -20.00
C ASN A 30 25.35 -7.23 -21.51
N TRP A 31 26.44 -7.79 -22.05
CA TRP A 31 26.50 -8.16 -23.46
C TRP A 31 25.52 -9.29 -23.81
N LEU A 32 25.48 -10.36 -23.01
CA LEU A 32 24.60 -11.50 -23.24
C LEU A 32 23.11 -11.11 -23.07
N LEU A 33 22.80 -10.35 -22.02
CA LEU A 33 21.45 -9.89 -21.71
C LEU A 33 20.88 -9.00 -22.82
N ARG A 34 21.69 -8.17 -23.48
CA ARG A 34 21.25 -7.38 -24.64
C ARG A 34 20.72 -8.26 -25.76
N HIS A 35 21.42 -9.33 -26.10
CA HIS A 35 20.97 -10.27 -27.13
C HIS A 35 19.73 -11.03 -26.70
N GLU A 36 19.67 -11.42 -25.41
CA GLU A 36 18.51 -12.10 -24.85
C GLU A 36 17.25 -11.22 -24.89
N TYR A 37 17.34 -9.96 -24.47
CA TYR A 37 16.22 -9.00 -24.50
C TYR A 37 15.78 -8.68 -25.93
N HIS A 38 16.72 -8.64 -26.86
CA HIS A 38 16.42 -8.47 -28.29
C HIS A 38 15.70 -9.69 -28.87
N PHE A 39 16.12 -10.90 -28.49
CA PHE A 39 15.43 -12.14 -28.84
C PHE A 39 13.99 -12.16 -28.29
N GLN A 40 13.81 -11.81 -27.01
CA GLN A 40 12.49 -11.71 -26.38
C GLN A 40 11.58 -10.71 -27.13
N TYR A 41 12.11 -9.55 -27.51
CA TYR A 41 11.38 -8.58 -28.32
C TYR A 41 10.97 -9.14 -29.70
N PHE A 42 11.83 -9.90 -30.38
CA PHE A 42 11.46 -10.51 -31.65
C PHE A 42 10.39 -11.59 -31.50
N VAL A 43 10.45 -12.39 -30.45
CA VAL A 43 9.41 -13.39 -30.13
C VAL A 43 8.06 -12.68 -29.92
N LEU A 44 8.04 -11.59 -29.14
CA LEU A 44 6.84 -10.77 -28.95
C LEU A 44 6.33 -10.19 -30.28
N SER A 45 7.21 -9.60 -31.09
CA SER A 45 6.85 -9.03 -32.40
C SER A 45 6.30 -10.06 -33.39
N LEU A 46 6.88 -11.25 -33.40
CA LEU A 46 6.39 -12.37 -34.20
C LEU A 46 5.00 -12.81 -33.72
N LEU A 47 4.83 -12.93 -32.40
CA LEU A 47 3.55 -13.28 -31.81
C LEU A 47 2.47 -12.24 -32.17
N TYR A 48 2.75 -10.95 -32.02
CA TYR A 48 1.78 -9.91 -32.37
C TYR A 48 1.29 -10.02 -33.81
N LYS A 49 2.21 -10.25 -34.75
CA LYS A 49 1.87 -10.48 -36.16
C LYS A 49 1.07 -11.77 -36.37
N VAL A 50 1.36 -12.83 -35.62
CA VAL A 50 0.65 -14.11 -35.70
C VAL A 50 -0.76 -14.00 -35.10
N THR A 51 -0.92 -13.35 -33.95
CA THR A 51 -2.23 -13.11 -33.30
C THR A 51 -3.11 -12.21 -34.16
N ALA A 52 -2.53 -11.24 -34.87
CA ALA A 52 -3.25 -10.42 -35.85
C ALA A 52 -3.78 -11.24 -37.05
N MET A 53 -3.13 -12.36 -37.41
CA MET A 53 -3.58 -13.24 -38.49
C MET A 53 -4.47 -14.40 -38.00
N TYR A 54 -4.29 -14.88 -36.77
CA TYR A 54 -4.99 -16.04 -36.20
C TYR A 54 -5.42 -15.77 -34.74
N PRO A 55 -6.70 -15.39 -34.50
CA PRO A 55 -7.19 -15.06 -33.16
C PRO A 55 -7.36 -16.28 -32.23
N GLU A 56 -7.32 -17.51 -32.75
CA GLU A 56 -7.45 -18.76 -31.97
C GLU A 56 -6.29 -19.01 -30.99
N HIS A 57 -5.17 -18.28 -31.12
CA HIS A 57 -4.00 -18.40 -30.24
C HIS A 57 -4.02 -17.44 -29.02
N SER A 58 -5.19 -16.90 -28.67
CA SER A 58 -5.40 -15.98 -27.52
C SER A 58 -4.94 -16.55 -26.17
N GLN A 59 -4.77 -17.87 -26.05
CA GLN A 59 -4.26 -18.55 -24.84
C GLN A 59 -2.87 -18.05 -24.40
N HIS A 60 -2.04 -17.58 -25.34
CA HIS A 60 -0.69 -17.08 -25.03
C HIS A 60 -0.64 -15.56 -24.82
N ALA A 61 -1.77 -14.87 -25.02
CA ALA A 61 -1.84 -13.42 -24.95
C ALA A 61 -1.43 -12.89 -23.57
N SER A 62 -1.89 -13.57 -22.50
CA SER A 62 -1.57 -13.20 -21.12
C SER A 62 -0.08 -13.38 -20.77
N LEU A 63 0.52 -14.50 -21.19
CA LEU A 63 1.95 -14.76 -21.00
C LEU A 63 2.80 -13.68 -21.69
N CYS A 64 2.40 -13.28 -22.89
CA CYS A 64 3.15 -12.32 -23.68
C CYS A 64 2.97 -10.88 -23.17
N HIS A 65 1.82 -10.58 -22.59
CA HIS A 65 1.64 -9.37 -21.80
C HIS A 65 2.59 -9.34 -20.59
N SER A 66 2.65 -10.42 -19.79
CA SER A 66 3.58 -10.53 -18.66
C SER A 66 5.04 -10.35 -19.08
N VAL A 67 5.45 -11.01 -20.16
CA VAL A 67 6.82 -10.88 -20.70
C VAL A 67 7.08 -9.46 -21.16
N SER A 68 6.12 -8.77 -21.78
CA SER A 68 6.30 -7.39 -22.21
C SER A 68 6.54 -6.43 -21.04
N ILE A 69 5.82 -6.61 -19.93
CA ILE A 69 5.98 -5.82 -18.70
C ILE A 69 7.33 -6.09 -18.05
N THR A 70 7.70 -7.37 -17.94
CA THR A 70 8.96 -7.80 -17.35
C THR A 70 10.16 -7.40 -18.21
N LEU A 71 10.01 -7.37 -19.54
CA LEU A 71 11.04 -6.88 -20.45
C LEU A 71 11.28 -5.37 -20.26
N LEU A 72 10.21 -4.57 -20.10
CA LEU A 72 10.34 -3.13 -19.86
C LEU A 72 11.19 -2.78 -18.63
N SER A 73 11.07 -3.54 -17.54
CA SER A 73 11.86 -3.33 -16.33
C SER A 73 13.31 -3.86 -16.42
N ARG A 74 13.67 -4.54 -17.52
CA ARG A 74 14.98 -5.17 -17.73
C ARG A 74 15.82 -4.55 -18.82
N LEU A 75 15.21 -3.79 -19.75
CA LEU A 75 15.91 -3.21 -20.89
C LEU A 75 17.09 -2.34 -20.46
N LEU A 76 18.22 -2.52 -21.15
CA LEU A 76 19.49 -1.85 -20.83
C LEU A 76 19.68 -0.58 -21.67
N PRO A 77 20.44 0.42 -21.16
CA PRO A 77 20.71 1.66 -21.89
C PRO A 77 21.23 1.43 -23.31
N GLY A 78 20.66 2.16 -24.27
CA GLY A 78 20.85 2.00 -25.72
C GLY A 78 19.73 1.23 -26.44
N SER A 79 18.76 0.68 -25.70
CA SER A 79 17.58 -0.03 -26.23
C SER A 79 16.25 0.73 -26.05
N GLU A 80 16.31 2.05 -25.89
CA GLU A 80 15.16 2.94 -25.66
C GLU A 80 14.12 2.85 -26.79
N HIS A 81 14.56 2.60 -28.03
CA HIS A 81 13.65 2.36 -29.16
C HIS A 81 12.81 1.09 -29.00
N LEU A 82 13.38 0.04 -28.40
CA LEU A 82 12.63 -1.17 -28.08
C LEU A 82 11.62 -0.90 -26.96
N ALA A 83 12.02 -0.17 -25.92
CA ALA A 83 11.13 0.21 -24.82
C ALA A 83 9.91 0.99 -25.35
N HIS A 84 10.15 2.01 -26.19
CA HIS A 84 9.09 2.80 -26.80
C HIS A 84 8.14 1.94 -27.65
N LYS A 85 8.67 1.01 -28.45
CA LYS A 85 7.83 0.09 -29.24
C LYS A 85 7.02 -0.87 -28.37
N ILE A 86 7.59 -1.35 -27.27
CA ILE A 86 6.88 -2.25 -26.35
C ILE A 86 5.69 -1.52 -25.72
N ILE A 87 5.92 -0.29 -25.23
CA ILE A 87 4.86 0.56 -24.68
C ILE A 87 3.79 0.89 -25.73
N SER A 88 4.20 1.25 -26.96
CA SER A 88 3.26 1.66 -28.01
C SER A 88 2.43 0.51 -28.58
N SER A 89 2.97 -0.71 -28.63
CA SER A 89 2.37 -1.81 -29.39
C SER A 89 1.87 -2.98 -28.55
N PHE A 90 2.44 -3.20 -27.35
CA PHE A 90 2.21 -4.42 -26.58
C PHE A 90 1.61 -4.16 -25.20
N THR A 91 2.20 -3.28 -24.39
CA THR A 91 1.88 -3.14 -22.96
C THR A 91 0.43 -2.73 -22.71
N PHE A 92 -0.10 -1.80 -23.50
CA PHE A 92 -1.45 -1.24 -23.35
C PHE A 92 -2.45 -1.75 -24.41
N ASN A 93 -2.08 -2.81 -25.14
CA ASN A 93 -2.90 -3.29 -26.23
C ASN A 93 -3.95 -4.31 -25.73
N PRO A 94 -5.26 -4.08 -25.96
CA PRO A 94 -6.34 -4.92 -25.44
C PRO A 94 -6.29 -6.36 -25.94
N VAL A 95 -5.67 -6.62 -27.11
CA VAL A 95 -5.51 -7.99 -27.65
C VAL A 95 -4.69 -8.88 -26.72
N PHE A 96 -3.79 -8.30 -25.91
CA PHE A 96 -2.97 -9.03 -24.95
C PHE A 96 -3.59 -9.15 -23.54
N MET A 97 -4.80 -8.61 -23.37
CA MET A 97 -5.57 -8.64 -22.12
C MET A 97 -6.95 -9.29 -22.37
N PRO A 98 -7.00 -10.60 -22.68
CA PRO A 98 -8.26 -11.31 -22.94
C PRO A 98 -9.21 -11.28 -21.72
N GLU A 99 -8.68 -11.10 -20.52
CA GLU A 99 -9.44 -11.08 -19.26
C GLU A 99 -10.47 -9.94 -19.22
N GLY A 100 -10.16 -8.78 -19.82
CA GLY A 100 -11.07 -7.64 -19.88
C GLY A 100 -12.35 -7.92 -20.68
N SER A 101 -12.29 -8.82 -21.66
CA SER A 101 -13.44 -9.21 -22.50
C SER A 101 -14.09 -10.54 -22.11
N SER A 102 -13.41 -11.35 -21.28
CA SER A 102 -13.80 -12.73 -20.96
C SER A 102 -14.32 -12.89 -19.52
N GLY A 103 -14.92 -11.85 -18.93
CA GLY A 103 -15.52 -11.93 -17.61
C GLY A 103 -14.59 -11.65 -16.42
N GLY A 104 -13.38 -11.14 -16.67
CA GLY A 104 -12.43 -10.74 -15.63
C GLY A 104 -12.96 -9.75 -14.58
N PRO A 105 -13.71 -8.70 -14.94
CA PRO A 105 -14.26 -7.77 -13.93
C PRO A 105 -15.29 -8.45 -13.01
N GLN A 106 -16.13 -9.35 -13.54
CA GLN A 106 -17.08 -10.12 -12.75
C GLN A 106 -16.37 -11.12 -11.82
N ALA A 107 -15.27 -11.72 -12.27
CA ALA A 107 -14.45 -12.60 -11.44
C ALA A 107 -13.80 -11.87 -10.26
N ALA A 108 -13.38 -10.61 -10.46
CA ALA A 108 -12.83 -9.78 -9.40
C ALA A 108 -13.89 -9.50 -8.31
N ASP A 109 -15.09 -9.07 -8.72
CA ASP A 109 -16.21 -8.84 -7.80
C ASP A 109 -16.59 -10.12 -7.03
N LEU A 110 -16.61 -11.27 -7.71
CA LEU A 110 -16.86 -12.57 -7.07
C LEU A 110 -15.78 -12.92 -6.04
N SER A 111 -14.51 -12.68 -6.33
CA SER A 111 -13.44 -12.95 -5.36
C SER A 111 -13.55 -12.09 -4.11
N ASP A 112 -13.97 -10.83 -4.26
CA ASP A 112 -14.15 -9.93 -3.12
C ASP A 112 -15.30 -10.41 -2.24
N ILE A 113 -16.42 -10.82 -2.86
CA ILE A 113 -17.56 -11.43 -2.15
C ILE A 113 -17.15 -12.69 -1.39
N LEU A 114 -16.35 -13.56 -2.00
CA LEU A 114 -15.89 -14.79 -1.35
C LEU A 114 -14.94 -14.53 -0.17
N HIS A 115 -14.10 -13.50 -0.25
CA HIS A 115 -13.25 -13.07 0.86
C HIS A 115 -14.04 -12.35 1.98
N ILE A 116 -15.18 -11.73 1.65
CA ILE A 116 -16.09 -11.07 2.61
C ILE A 116 -16.85 -12.08 3.48
N THR A 117 -17.11 -13.30 2.99
CA THR A 117 -17.88 -14.31 3.74
C THR A 117 -17.16 -14.90 4.96
N SER A 118 -15.86 -14.67 5.16
CA SER A 118 -15.11 -15.31 6.25
C SER A 118 -14.94 -14.50 7.55
N ASP A 119 -15.06 -13.17 7.54
CA ASP A 119 -15.25 -12.34 8.77
C ASP A 119 -15.31 -10.85 8.39
N ALA A 120 -16.44 -10.19 8.70
CA ALA A 120 -16.75 -8.78 8.50
C ALA A 120 -16.81 -8.26 7.05
N LYS A 121 -17.93 -7.60 6.71
CA LYS A 121 -18.14 -6.90 5.43
C LYS A 121 -17.08 -5.81 5.25
N GLN A 122 -16.04 -6.06 4.48
CA GLN A 122 -15.09 -5.03 4.02
C GLN A 122 -15.83 -4.10 3.06
N VAL A 123 -16.38 -3.01 3.61
CA VAL A 123 -16.87 -1.88 2.81
C VAL A 123 -15.65 -1.04 2.45
N LEU A 124 -15.53 -0.63 1.18
CA LEU A 124 -14.50 0.32 0.76
C LEU A 124 -14.54 1.55 1.69
N PRO A 125 -13.39 2.03 2.19
CA PRO A 125 -13.36 3.25 2.99
C PRO A 125 -14.07 4.37 2.23
N GLY A 126 -15.12 4.95 2.81
CA GLY A 126 -15.86 6.02 2.18
C GLY A 126 -15.04 7.31 2.16
N SER A 127 -15.25 8.17 1.16
CA SER A 127 -14.73 9.55 1.19
C SER A 127 -15.70 10.43 1.97
N VAL A 128 -15.17 11.37 2.76
CA VAL A 128 -15.98 12.41 3.44
C VAL A 128 -16.66 13.34 2.43
N ALA A 129 -16.11 13.47 1.22
CA ALA A 129 -16.60 14.36 0.17
C ALA A 129 -17.65 13.73 -0.76
N ALA A 130 -17.80 12.39 -0.79
CA ALA A 130 -18.64 11.71 -1.76
C ALA A 130 -19.80 10.92 -1.11
N VAL A 131 -21.03 11.34 -1.40
CA VAL A 131 -22.30 10.65 -1.02
C VAL A 131 -22.60 9.46 -1.96
N SER A 132 -21.79 9.24 -3.01
CA SER A 132 -22.01 8.17 -3.98
C SER A 132 -21.52 6.82 -3.47
N VAL A 133 -22.30 5.77 -3.77
CA VAL A 133 -21.90 4.37 -3.63
C VAL A 133 -20.55 4.17 -4.32
N THR A 134 -19.52 3.76 -3.57
CA THR A 134 -18.20 3.43 -4.13
C THR A 134 -18.38 2.33 -5.18
N PRO A 135 -17.88 2.51 -6.41
CA PRO A 135 -18.04 1.52 -7.48
C PRO A 135 -17.39 0.19 -7.09
N SER A 136 -17.96 -0.92 -7.56
CA SER A 136 -17.35 -2.24 -7.36
C SER A 136 -15.99 -2.32 -8.05
N ARG A 137 -15.11 -3.21 -7.58
CA ARG A 137 -13.78 -3.38 -8.18
C ARG A 137 -13.89 -3.77 -9.66
N GLY A 138 -14.88 -4.59 -10.01
CA GLY A 138 -15.20 -4.97 -11.39
C GLY A 138 -15.58 -3.78 -12.27
N ALA A 139 -16.42 -2.86 -11.76
CA ALA A 139 -16.79 -1.65 -12.50
C ALA A 139 -15.55 -0.75 -12.77
N LEU A 140 -14.69 -0.58 -11.77
CA LEU A 140 -13.44 0.18 -11.89
C LEU A 140 -12.48 -0.45 -12.92
N LEU A 141 -12.39 -1.78 -12.96
CA LEU A 141 -11.59 -2.52 -13.93
C LEU A 141 -12.14 -2.38 -15.35
N GLU A 142 -13.45 -2.39 -15.52
CA GLU A 142 -14.10 -2.23 -16.82
C GLU A 142 -13.88 -0.82 -17.40
N GLU A 143 -13.95 0.20 -16.54
CA GLU A 143 -13.60 1.59 -16.88
C GLU A 143 -12.12 1.71 -17.26
N ALA A 144 -11.22 1.18 -16.43
CA ALA A 144 -9.78 1.18 -16.70
C ALA A 144 -9.43 0.49 -18.02
N PHE A 145 -10.13 -0.60 -18.36
CA PHE A 145 -9.94 -1.31 -19.63
C PHE A 145 -10.38 -0.49 -20.84
N LYS A 146 -11.49 0.26 -20.73
CA LYS A 146 -11.95 1.17 -21.79
C LYS A 146 -10.97 2.34 -22.01
N ASP A 147 -10.35 2.81 -20.93
CA ASP A 147 -9.41 3.94 -20.94
C ASP A 147 -7.95 3.58 -21.29
N LEU A 148 -7.65 2.33 -21.67
CA LEU A 148 -6.30 1.88 -22.05
C LEU A 148 -5.55 2.82 -23.02
N PRO A 149 -6.16 3.38 -24.09
CA PRO A 149 -5.47 4.32 -24.97
C PRO A 149 -5.03 5.61 -24.26
N SER A 150 -5.85 6.10 -23.34
CA SER A 150 -5.58 7.30 -22.54
C SER A 150 -4.47 7.05 -21.52
N ILE A 151 -4.46 5.86 -20.91
CA ILE A 151 -3.39 5.40 -20.03
C ILE A 151 -2.07 5.32 -20.81
N GLN A 152 -2.08 4.71 -22.00
CA GLN A 152 -0.91 4.62 -22.86
C GLN A 152 -0.33 6.01 -23.19
N ALA A 153 -1.18 6.95 -23.59
CA ALA A 153 -0.76 8.32 -23.88
C ALA A 153 -0.12 8.99 -22.66
N CYS A 154 -0.67 8.77 -21.46
CA CYS A 154 -0.11 9.26 -20.20
C CYS A 154 1.32 8.74 -19.98
N TYR A 155 1.54 7.43 -20.10
CA TYR A 155 2.89 6.88 -19.94
C TYR A 155 3.86 7.40 -21.00
N LEU A 156 3.46 7.49 -22.27
CA LEU A 156 4.30 8.02 -23.34
C LEU A 156 4.76 9.47 -23.08
N ILE A 157 3.90 10.32 -22.49
CA ILE A 157 4.29 11.67 -22.07
C ILE A 157 5.39 11.62 -21.00
N HIS A 158 5.27 10.71 -20.04
CA HIS A 158 6.31 10.53 -19.01
C HIS A 158 7.63 10.08 -19.62
N PHE A 159 7.63 9.35 -20.74
CA PHE A 159 8.82 8.95 -21.50
C PHE A 159 9.39 10.04 -22.41
N ALA A 160 8.72 11.19 -22.57
CA ALA A 160 9.17 12.25 -23.48
C ALA A 160 10.54 12.84 -23.12
N HIS A 161 10.95 12.80 -21.84
CA HIS A 161 12.27 13.26 -21.41
C HIS A 161 13.41 12.40 -22.01
N MET A 162 13.14 11.16 -22.42
CA MET A 162 14.12 10.26 -23.04
C MET A 162 14.21 10.41 -24.56
N LYS A 163 13.57 11.43 -25.16
CA LYS A 163 13.46 11.60 -26.62
C LYS A 163 14.82 11.59 -27.34
N GLN A 164 15.84 12.23 -26.78
CA GLN A 164 17.18 12.25 -27.38
C GLN A 164 17.83 10.86 -27.42
N ALA A 165 17.70 10.09 -26.33
CA ALA A 165 18.21 8.72 -26.27
C ALA A 165 17.40 7.77 -27.17
N LEU A 166 16.09 8.00 -27.29
CA LEU A 166 15.20 7.28 -28.21
C LEU A 166 15.61 7.48 -29.67
N ASP A 167 15.83 8.73 -30.09
CA ASP A 167 16.24 9.05 -31.46
C ASP A 167 17.59 8.42 -31.80
N TYR A 168 18.54 8.47 -30.87
CA TYR A 168 19.83 7.81 -31.01
C TYR A 168 19.72 6.28 -31.09
N SER A 169 19.00 5.64 -30.16
CA SER A 169 18.78 4.18 -30.15
C SER A 169 18.09 3.70 -31.43
N LYS A 170 17.14 4.49 -31.96
CA LYS A 170 16.43 4.19 -33.20
C LYS A 170 17.36 4.19 -34.41
N VAL A 171 18.26 5.17 -34.51
CA VAL A 171 19.25 5.26 -35.59
C VAL A 171 20.22 4.07 -35.52
N VAL A 172 20.70 3.72 -34.33
CA VAL A 172 21.58 2.57 -34.11
C VAL A 172 20.88 1.25 -34.47
N TYR A 173 19.63 1.07 -34.03
CA TYR A 173 18.84 -0.13 -34.34
C TYR A 173 18.52 -0.28 -35.83
N GLN A 174 18.36 0.83 -36.56
CA GLN A 174 18.11 0.84 -38.01
C GLN A 174 19.39 0.79 -38.84
N GLU A 175 20.56 0.61 -38.21
CA GLU A 175 21.88 0.55 -38.84
C GLU A 175 22.19 1.79 -39.72
N ARG A 176 21.61 2.95 -39.37
CA ARG A 176 21.83 4.21 -40.09
C ARG A 176 23.09 4.90 -39.56
N THR A 177 24.25 4.33 -39.89
CA THR A 177 25.57 4.73 -39.38
C THR A 177 25.95 6.18 -39.65
N CYS A 178 25.37 6.82 -40.68
CA CYS A 178 25.64 8.21 -41.04
C CYS A 178 25.11 9.25 -40.03
N PHE A 179 24.22 8.88 -39.11
CA PHE A 179 23.66 9.79 -38.10
C PHE A 179 24.17 9.49 -36.68
N VAL A 180 25.15 8.59 -36.53
CA VAL A 180 25.68 8.14 -35.24
C VAL A 180 27.00 8.86 -34.96
N TRP A 181 27.02 9.71 -33.93
CA TRP A 181 28.20 10.48 -33.52
C TRP A 181 29.24 9.62 -32.77
N THR A 182 28.78 8.57 -32.07
CA THR A 182 29.62 7.63 -31.31
C THR A 182 29.00 6.23 -31.37
N ALA A 183 29.78 5.16 -31.54
CA ALA A 183 29.26 3.79 -31.47
C ALA A 183 29.35 3.17 -30.05
N MET A 184 29.72 3.98 -29.06
CA MET A 184 29.88 3.53 -27.68
C MET A 184 28.51 3.33 -27.03
N LEU A 185 28.36 2.21 -26.33
CA LEU A 185 27.18 1.93 -25.53
C LEU A 185 27.26 2.72 -24.21
N PRO A 186 26.15 3.27 -23.69
CA PRO A 186 26.15 3.93 -22.40
C PRO A 186 26.57 2.96 -21.28
N GLU A 187 27.24 3.49 -20.25
CA GLU A 187 27.61 2.72 -19.07
C GLU A 187 26.34 2.17 -18.40
N ALA A 188 26.18 0.84 -18.37
CA ALA A 188 24.99 0.21 -17.80
C ALA A 188 25.17 0.02 -16.29
N LYS A 189 24.77 1.02 -15.51
CA LYS A 189 24.65 0.91 -14.03
C LYS A 189 23.35 0.22 -13.60
N GLY A 190 22.42 0.01 -14.53
CA GLY A 190 21.12 -0.60 -14.31
C GLY A 190 20.24 -0.56 -15.57
N PRO A 191 18.98 -1.02 -15.48
CA PRO A 191 18.00 -0.91 -16.56
C PRO A 191 17.63 0.56 -16.86
N ILE A 192 17.07 0.81 -18.05
CA ILE A 192 16.56 2.13 -18.49
C ILE A 192 15.44 2.60 -17.56
N LEU A 193 14.57 1.67 -17.18
CA LEU A 193 13.43 1.92 -16.32
C LEU A 193 13.65 1.25 -14.96
N PRO A 194 13.23 1.89 -13.87
CA PRO A 194 13.32 1.26 -12.57
C PRO A 194 12.28 0.13 -12.49
N SER A 195 12.47 -0.79 -11.54
CA SER A 195 11.60 -1.97 -11.40
C SER A 195 10.15 -1.61 -11.07
N ASP A 196 9.93 -0.42 -10.51
CA ASP A 196 8.66 0.20 -10.16
C ASP A 196 8.15 1.20 -11.21
N TRP A 197 8.52 1.02 -12.48
CA TRP A 197 8.09 1.90 -13.57
C TRP A 197 6.55 2.06 -13.66
N SER A 198 5.79 1.07 -13.20
CA SER A 198 4.33 1.14 -13.13
C SER A 198 3.84 2.29 -12.24
N PHE A 199 4.60 2.68 -11.23
CA PHE A 199 4.30 3.80 -10.33
C PHE A 199 5.02 5.11 -10.72
N LEU A 200 5.76 5.11 -11.83
CA LEU A 200 6.62 6.23 -12.23
C LEU A 200 5.88 7.58 -12.35
N PRO A 201 4.65 7.66 -12.89
CA PRO A 201 3.87 8.90 -12.86
C PRO A 201 3.70 9.47 -11.44
N LEU A 202 3.30 8.65 -10.46
CA LEU A 202 3.14 9.08 -9.07
C LEU A 202 4.47 9.54 -8.44
N ILE A 203 5.54 8.77 -8.65
CA ILE A 203 6.86 9.09 -8.11
C ILE A 203 7.40 10.40 -8.69
N ASN A 204 7.23 10.61 -9.99
CA ASN A 204 7.66 11.83 -10.65
C ASN A 204 6.87 13.05 -10.18
N LEU A 205 5.58 12.88 -9.87
CA LEU A 205 4.76 13.94 -9.31
C LEU A 205 5.21 14.28 -7.89
N TYR A 206 5.42 13.28 -7.04
CA TYR A 206 5.97 13.46 -5.69
C TYR A 206 7.30 14.21 -5.70
N ASN A 207 8.24 13.75 -6.53
CA ASN A 207 9.54 14.41 -6.65
C ASN A 207 9.43 15.84 -7.17
N LYS A 208 8.47 16.15 -8.06
CA LYS A 208 8.26 17.54 -8.52
C LYS A 208 7.73 18.44 -7.41
N VAL A 209 6.80 17.94 -6.60
CA VAL A 209 6.19 18.68 -5.48
C VAL A 209 7.22 18.91 -4.38
N ALA A 210 7.91 17.86 -3.93
CA ALA A 210 8.97 17.97 -2.93
C ALA A 210 10.10 18.93 -3.38
N ASN A 211 10.48 18.90 -4.65
CA ASN A 211 11.46 19.85 -5.21
C ASN A 211 10.94 21.28 -5.34
N ALA A 212 9.62 21.50 -5.41
CA ALA A 212 9.01 22.83 -5.46
C ALA A 212 8.90 23.43 -4.05
N GLU A 213 8.52 22.61 -3.06
CA GLU A 213 8.42 22.98 -1.65
C GLU A 213 9.78 23.37 -1.08
N THR A 214 10.81 22.59 -1.35
CA THR A 214 12.21 22.91 -0.97
C THR A 214 12.73 24.21 -1.59
N LYS A 215 12.12 24.67 -2.69
CA LYS A 215 12.44 25.94 -3.37
C LYS A 215 11.55 27.11 -2.91
N GLY A 216 10.64 26.89 -1.97
CA GLY A 216 9.73 27.92 -1.44
C GLY A 216 8.66 28.38 -2.42
N ASN A 217 8.41 27.63 -3.50
CA ASN A 217 7.34 27.93 -4.44
C ASN A 217 6.05 27.25 -3.96
N ASN A 218 5.07 28.04 -3.51
CA ASN A 218 3.73 27.54 -3.22
C ASN A 218 3.12 26.99 -4.52
N VAL A 219 2.92 25.68 -4.60
CA VAL A 219 2.22 25.02 -5.72
C VAL A 219 0.72 25.24 -5.54
N ASN A 220 0.27 26.50 -5.67
CA ASN A 220 -1.14 26.87 -5.50
C ASN A 220 -2.01 26.54 -6.73
N SER A 221 -1.45 25.94 -7.77
CA SER A 221 -2.22 25.45 -8.91
C SER A 221 -1.64 24.13 -9.39
N LEU A 222 -2.24 23.03 -8.94
CA LEU A 222 -2.05 21.72 -9.56
C LEU A 222 -2.47 21.85 -11.04
N PRO A 223 -1.66 21.38 -12.01
CA PRO A 223 -2.09 21.35 -13.40
C PRO A 223 -3.43 20.61 -13.50
N PRO A 224 -4.41 21.09 -14.29
CA PRO A 224 -5.72 20.43 -14.41
C PRO A 224 -5.62 18.98 -14.93
N ASP A 225 -4.50 18.62 -15.56
CA ASP A 225 -4.23 17.26 -16.05
C ASP A 225 -3.61 16.32 -14.99
N LEU A 226 -3.37 16.81 -13.77
CA LEU A 226 -2.78 16.02 -12.68
C LEU A 226 -3.73 14.91 -12.22
N VAL A 227 -4.99 15.26 -11.98
CA VAL A 227 -6.03 14.30 -11.55
C VAL A 227 -6.13 13.18 -12.59
N ASN A 228 -6.23 13.52 -13.87
CA ASN A 228 -6.25 12.55 -14.96
C ASN A 228 -5.00 11.66 -15.00
N THR A 229 -3.82 12.27 -14.82
CA THR A 229 -2.55 11.54 -14.80
C THR A 229 -2.50 10.50 -13.67
N VAL A 230 -2.92 10.91 -12.47
CA VAL A 230 -2.96 10.07 -11.27
C VAL A 230 -4.04 8.99 -11.41
N THR A 231 -5.24 9.34 -11.84
CA THR A 231 -6.31 8.38 -12.12
C THR A 231 -5.86 7.31 -13.11
N ARG A 232 -5.26 7.70 -14.23
CA ARG A 232 -4.75 6.76 -15.25
C ARG A 232 -3.63 5.87 -14.71
N ASN A 233 -2.78 6.41 -13.84
CA ASN A 233 -1.75 5.61 -13.19
C ASN A 233 -2.35 4.57 -12.24
N LEU A 234 -3.30 4.96 -11.41
CA LEU A 234 -3.99 4.06 -10.48
C LEU A 234 -4.84 3.00 -11.21
N GLN A 235 -5.50 3.38 -12.31
CA GLN A 235 -6.18 2.46 -13.24
C GLN A 235 -5.22 1.37 -13.73
N TRP A 236 -4.02 1.77 -14.19
CA TRP A 236 -3.02 0.83 -14.66
C TRP A 236 -2.52 -0.11 -13.56
N ILE A 237 -2.26 0.42 -12.36
CA ILE A 237 -1.83 -0.38 -11.21
C ILE A 237 -2.91 -1.40 -10.84
N LEU A 238 -4.19 -1.00 -10.83
CA LEU A 238 -5.30 -1.90 -10.51
C LEU A 238 -5.42 -3.05 -11.53
N LEU A 239 -5.28 -2.76 -12.82
CA LEU A 239 -5.26 -3.78 -13.87
C LEU A 239 -4.10 -4.76 -13.70
N LEU A 240 -2.90 -4.25 -13.43
CA LEU A 240 -1.72 -5.08 -13.24
C LEU A 240 -1.80 -5.95 -11.99
N GLU A 241 -2.22 -5.42 -10.85
CA GLU A 241 -2.34 -6.20 -9.61
C GLU A 241 -3.44 -7.27 -9.72
N THR A 242 -4.51 -7.00 -10.47
CA THR A 242 -5.62 -7.96 -10.64
C THR A 242 -5.28 -9.05 -11.66
N TRP A 243 -4.73 -8.70 -12.81
CA TRP A 243 -4.54 -9.66 -13.92
C TRP A 243 -3.11 -10.20 -14.03
N ARG A 244 -2.10 -9.48 -13.51
CA ARG A 244 -0.67 -9.79 -13.68
C ARG A 244 0.14 -9.60 -12.37
N PRO A 245 -0.28 -10.22 -11.25
CA PRO A 245 0.41 -10.04 -9.97
C PRO A 245 1.89 -10.49 -10.01
N SER A 246 2.22 -11.51 -10.81
CA SER A 246 3.59 -12.03 -10.96
C SER A 246 4.59 -10.96 -11.42
N SER A 247 4.17 -10.06 -12.31
CA SER A 247 5.03 -8.99 -12.83
C SER A 247 5.39 -7.94 -11.77
N LEU A 248 4.55 -7.77 -10.75
CA LEU A 248 4.76 -6.83 -9.65
C LEU A 248 5.32 -7.51 -8.39
N GLN A 249 5.55 -8.82 -8.41
CA GLN A 249 6.07 -9.58 -7.27
C GLN A 249 7.50 -9.17 -6.90
N THR A 250 8.28 -8.68 -7.87
CA THR A 250 9.65 -8.19 -7.62
C THR A 250 9.68 -6.96 -6.70
N ILE A 251 8.58 -6.20 -6.60
CA ILE A 251 8.50 -4.98 -5.80
C ILE A 251 7.98 -5.34 -4.40
N PRO A 252 8.71 -5.00 -3.31
CA PRO A 252 8.23 -5.23 -1.96
C PRO A 252 6.88 -4.53 -1.69
N THR A 253 5.97 -5.21 -0.99
CA THR A 253 4.63 -4.69 -0.66
C THR A 253 4.69 -3.34 0.08
N ALA A 254 5.65 -3.16 0.99
CA ALA A 254 5.87 -1.90 1.69
C ALA A 254 6.21 -0.75 0.73
N ALA A 255 7.01 -1.03 -0.29
CA ALA A 255 7.36 -0.04 -1.30
C ALA A 255 6.18 0.26 -2.22
N LYS A 256 5.26 -0.68 -2.49
CA LYS A 256 4.01 -0.41 -3.23
C LYS A 256 3.10 0.51 -2.42
N LEU A 257 2.93 0.24 -1.12
CA LEU A 257 2.13 1.07 -0.22
C LEU A 257 2.71 2.49 -0.08
N ALA A 258 4.03 2.63 0.05
CA ALA A 258 4.67 3.94 0.11
C ALA A 258 4.41 4.76 -1.17
N ARG A 259 4.48 4.12 -2.35
CA ARG A 259 4.19 4.76 -3.63
C ARG A 259 2.73 5.16 -3.79
N LEU A 260 1.80 4.37 -3.24
CA LEU A 260 0.39 4.78 -3.17
C LEU A 260 0.19 5.95 -2.23
N ALA A 261 0.90 5.96 -1.08
CA ALA A 261 0.82 7.05 -0.14
C ALA A 261 1.36 8.39 -0.70
N CYS A 262 2.15 8.36 -1.79
CA CYS A 262 2.47 9.58 -2.55
C CYS A 262 1.23 10.34 -3.05
N VAL A 263 0.07 9.69 -3.21
CA VAL A 263 -1.20 10.38 -3.55
C VAL A 263 -1.58 11.40 -2.47
N PHE A 264 -1.30 11.11 -1.19
CA PHE A 264 -1.56 12.04 -0.09
C PHE A 264 -0.48 13.11 0.04
N LEU A 265 0.76 12.76 -0.29
CA LEU A 265 1.92 13.66 -0.17
C LEU A 265 2.08 14.63 -1.36
N THR A 266 1.31 14.48 -2.43
CA THR A 266 1.48 15.29 -3.66
C THR A 266 0.50 16.45 -3.81
N GLY A 267 -0.57 16.50 -3.02
CA GLY A 267 -1.54 17.59 -3.09
C GLY A 267 -2.53 17.58 -1.93
N SER A 268 -2.98 18.76 -1.53
CA SER A 268 -3.92 18.97 -0.41
C SER A 268 -5.26 18.25 -0.61
N ASP A 269 -5.75 18.21 -1.85
CA ASP A 269 -7.12 17.75 -2.15
C ASP A 269 -7.16 16.63 -3.19
N LEU A 270 -6.00 16.20 -3.72
CA LEU A 270 -5.92 15.22 -4.81
C LEU A 270 -6.58 13.89 -4.44
N PHE A 271 -6.47 13.46 -3.17
CA PHE A 271 -7.06 12.22 -2.68
C PHE A 271 -8.58 12.32 -2.50
N LEU A 272 -9.16 13.53 -2.44
CA LEU A 272 -10.61 13.75 -2.34
C LEU A 272 -11.30 13.66 -3.70
N GLU A 273 -10.55 13.77 -4.80
CA GLU A 273 -11.10 13.65 -6.15
C GLU A 273 -11.71 12.26 -6.35
N GLY A 274 -13.01 12.21 -6.66
CA GLY A 274 -13.81 10.98 -6.75
C GLY A 274 -13.13 9.80 -7.47
N PRO A 275 -12.58 9.96 -8.68
CA PRO A 275 -11.90 8.85 -9.37
C PRO A 275 -10.60 8.43 -8.65
N VAL A 276 -9.77 9.38 -8.22
CA VAL A 276 -8.51 9.09 -7.51
C VAL A 276 -8.80 8.35 -6.20
N HIS A 277 -9.79 8.82 -5.44
CA HIS A 277 -10.23 8.20 -4.20
C HIS A 277 -10.70 6.76 -4.44
N SER A 278 -11.56 6.54 -5.44
CA SER A 278 -12.15 5.22 -5.71
C SER A 278 -11.09 4.18 -6.09
N TYR A 279 -10.15 4.52 -6.97
CA TYR A 279 -9.07 3.62 -7.34
C TYR A 279 -8.08 3.40 -6.18
N THR A 280 -7.74 4.44 -5.42
CA THR A 280 -6.86 4.31 -4.24
C THR A 280 -7.52 3.42 -3.17
N ALA A 281 -8.83 3.54 -2.96
CA ALA A 281 -9.58 2.72 -2.02
C ALA A 281 -9.55 1.24 -2.43
N ALA A 282 -9.84 0.96 -3.70
CA ALA A 282 -9.81 -0.40 -4.24
C ALA A 282 -8.42 -1.05 -4.08
N LEU A 283 -7.35 -0.30 -4.39
CA LEU A 283 -5.99 -0.78 -4.22
C LEU A 283 -5.61 -0.98 -2.75
N THR A 284 -6.07 -0.10 -1.85
CA THR A 284 -5.81 -0.20 -0.41
C THR A 284 -6.43 -1.46 0.17
N VAL A 285 -7.70 -1.73 -0.17
CA VAL A 285 -8.39 -2.98 0.24
C VAL A 285 -7.65 -4.20 -0.31
N PHE A 286 -7.22 -4.16 -1.58
CA PHE A 286 -6.46 -5.23 -2.20
C PHE A 286 -5.14 -5.54 -1.46
N TYR A 287 -4.36 -4.51 -1.12
CA TYR A 287 -3.10 -4.69 -0.36
C TYR A 287 -3.31 -5.05 1.11
N CYS A 288 -4.50 -4.83 1.67
CA CYS A 288 -4.86 -5.26 3.03
C CYS A 288 -5.29 -6.73 3.12
N GLN A 289 -5.34 -7.47 2.00
CA GLN A 289 -5.64 -8.91 2.03
C GLN A 289 -4.56 -9.70 2.80
N PRO A 290 -4.92 -10.81 3.48
CA PRO A 290 -4.00 -11.57 4.33
C PRO A 290 -2.66 -11.94 3.67
N LYS A 291 -2.69 -12.35 2.39
CA LYS A 291 -1.50 -12.74 1.63
C LYS A 291 -0.47 -11.60 1.52
N PHE A 292 -0.93 -10.39 1.17
CA PHE A 292 -0.06 -9.22 1.07
C PHE A 292 0.37 -8.75 2.44
N MET A 293 -0.53 -8.81 3.41
CA MET A 293 -0.24 -8.43 4.78
C MET A 293 0.85 -9.30 5.37
N GLU A 294 0.84 -10.63 5.21
CA GLU A 294 1.91 -11.52 5.69
C GLU A 294 3.29 -11.18 5.08
N SER A 295 3.33 -10.74 3.81
CA SER A 295 4.56 -10.35 3.12
C SER A 295 5.11 -8.97 3.51
N LEU A 296 4.31 -8.15 4.21
CA LEU A 296 4.63 -6.76 4.52
C LEU A 296 5.75 -6.65 5.56
N LYS A 297 6.88 -6.06 5.16
CA LYS A 297 8.04 -5.78 6.01
C LYS A 297 8.42 -4.30 5.90
N LEU A 298 8.38 -3.58 7.02
CA LEU A 298 8.70 -2.15 7.07
C LEU A 298 10.16 -1.89 7.49
N ASP A 299 10.82 -2.87 8.12
CA ASP A 299 12.19 -2.73 8.62
C ASP A 299 13.27 -2.97 7.54
N ALA A 300 12.86 -3.35 6.33
CA ALA A 300 13.77 -3.57 5.21
C ALA A 300 14.02 -2.27 4.44
N PRO A 301 15.24 -2.05 3.90
CA PRO A 301 15.52 -0.88 3.07
C PRO A 301 14.62 -0.91 1.83
N LEU A 302 13.84 0.16 1.64
CA LEU A 302 12.92 0.29 0.51
C LEU A 302 13.58 1.12 -0.59
N PRO A 303 13.58 0.65 -1.85
CA PRO A 303 14.12 1.42 -2.96
C PRO A 303 13.42 2.79 -3.08
N GLY A 304 14.21 3.87 -3.06
CA GLY A 304 13.69 5.24 -3.18
C GLY A 304 13.34 5.92 -1.85
N LEU A 305 13.46 5.23 -0.71
CA LEU A 305 13.27 5.81 0.63
C LEU A 305 14.54 5.68 1.47
N ALA A 306 14.88 6.72 2.23
CA ALA A 306 16.01 6.69 3.16
C ALA A 306 15.69 5.82 4.39
N SER A 307 14.51 6.05 4.98
CA SER A 307 13.96 5.29 6.10
C SER A 307 12.44 5.28 6.00
N PHE A 308 11.81 4.16 6.39
CA PHE A 308 10.36 4.11 6.52
C PHE A 308 9.85 5.01 7.65
N TYR A 309 10.66 5.21 8.70
CA TYR A 309 10.29 6.08 9.82
C TYR A 309 10.14 7.54 9.36
N ASP A 310 11.12 8.07 8.62
CA ASP A 310 11.07 9.45 8.12
C ASP A 310 9.88 9.64 7.18
N PHE A 311 9.65 8.68 6.28
CA PHE A 311 8.46 8.66 5.42
C PHE A 311 7.15 8.67 6.21
N TYR A 312 7.09 7.96 7.34
CA TYR A 312 5.90 7.94 8.19
C TYR A 312 5.70 9.25 8.95
N MET A 313 6.78 9.94 9.34
CA MET A 313 6.70 11.30 9.89
C MET A 313 6.08 12.27 8.87
N ASP A 314 6.60 12.28 7.64
CA ASP A 314 6.07 13.11 6.55
C ASP A 314 4.56 12.84 6.32
N LEU A 315 4.17 11.56 6.37
CA LEU A 315 2.77 11.14 6.25
C LEU A 315 1.89 11.65 7.40
N LEU A 316 2.40 11.64 8.64
CA LEU A 316 1.69 12.14 9.81
C LEU A 316 1.54 13.66 9.78
N GLU A 317 2.59 14.39 9.42
CA GLU A 317 2.55 15.84 9.28
C GLU A 317 1.52 16.25 8.21
N GLN A 318 1.54 15.57 7.06
CA GLN A 318 0.56 15.80 6.01
C GLN A 318 -0.87 15.43 6.45
N PHE A 319 -1.03 14.38 7.25
CA PHE A 319 -2.33 14.00 7.80
C PHE A 319 -2.87 15.08 8.75
N GLU A 320 -2.04 15.65 9.62
CA GLU A 320 -2.44 16.75 10.50
C GLU A 320 -2.80 18.01 9.72
N ALA A 321 -2.11 18.27 8.62
CA ALA A 321 -2.33 19.46 7.80
C ALA A 321 -3.61 19.38 6.94
N VAL A 322 -3.84 18.27 6.24
CA VAL A 322 -4.83 18.21 5.14
C VAL A 322 -5.70 16.95 5.13
N SER A 323 -5.75 16.14 6.19
CA SER A 323 -6.53 14.90 6.15
C SER A 323 -8.04 15.08 6.02
N PHE A 324 -8.58 16.21 6.49
CA PHE A 324 -10.03 16.44 6.61
C PHE A 324 -10.81 15.32 7.32
N GLY A 325 -10.11 14.47 8.09
CA GLY A 325 -10.69 13.30 8.74
C GLY A 325 -11.06 12.14 7.79
N ASP A 326 -10.45 12.09 6.61
CA ASP A 326 -10.75 11.10 5.57
C ASP A 326 -10.41 9.65 6.02
N PRO A 327 -11.38 8.71 5.96
CA PRO A 327 -11.17 7.32 6.37
C PRO A 327 -10.09 6.58 5.57
N LEU A 328 -9.93 6.90 4.28
CA LEU A 328 -8.95 6.26 3.42
C LEU A 328 -7.53 6.71 3.80
N PHE A 329 -7.31 8.02 3.98
CA PHE A 329 -6.03 8.51 4.50
C PHE A 329 -5.77 7.98 5.92
N GLY A 330 -6.78 7.97 6.80
CA GLY A 330 -6.67 7.38 8.14
C GLY A 330 -6.25 5.91 8.11
N THR A 331 -6.71 5.12 7.14
CA THR A 331 -6.31 3.71 6.98
C THR A 331 -4.81 3.58 6.70
N PHE A 332 -4.23 4.47 5.88
CA PHE A 332 -2.78 4.48 5.62
C PHE A 332 -1.97 4.84 6.87
N VAL A 333 -2.45 5.75 7.70
CA VAL A 333 -1.82 6.10 8.99
C VAL A 333 -1.89 4.93 9.98
N LEU A 334 -3.01 4.20 10.00
CA LEU A 334 -3.21 3.07 10.92
C LEU A 334 -2.44 1.81 10.51
N LEU A 335 -2.19 1.61 9.22
CA LEU A 335 -1.52 0.42 8.69
C LEU A 335 -0.18 0.08 9.37
N PRO A 336 0.79 1.01 9.53
CA PRO A 336 2.08 0.71 10.15
C PRO A 336 2.03 0.51 11.67
N LEU A 337 0.89 0.71 12.34
CA LEU A 337 0.79 0.66 13.82
C LEU A 337 0.59 -0.76 14.38
N GLN A 338 0.52 -1.79 13.54
CA GLN A 338 0.34 -3.19 13.94
C GLN A 338 1.47 -3.67 14.87
N ARG A 339 1.17 -4.64 15.74
CA ARG A 339 2.11 -5.11 16.79
C ARG A 339 3.44 -5.63 16.27
N ARG A 340 3.44 -6.21 15.07
CA ARG A 340 4.63 -6.75 14.40
C ARG A 340 5.65 -5.71 13.97
N PHE A 341 5.28 -4.43 13.85
CA PHE A 341 6.19 -3.37 13.42
C PHE A 341 6.80 -2.63 14.60
N GLY A 342 7.86 -1.86 14.33
CA GLY A 342 8.62 -1.12 15.32
C GLY A 342 7.74 -0.25 16.23
N VAL A 343 7.99 -0.34 17.54
CA VAL A 343 7.27 0.44 18.57
C VAL A 343 7.40 1.95 18.36
N GLN A 344 8.48 2.41 17.72
CA GLN A 344 8.74 3.82 17.44
C GLN A 344 7.59 4.49 16.67
N LEU A 345 7.01 3.80 15.68
CA LEU A 345 5.90 4.31 14.87
C LEU A 345 4.64 4.60 15.72
N ARG A 346 4.37 3.73 16.71
CA ARG A 346 3.30 3.93 17.68
C ARG A 346 3.62 5.03 18.69
N GLN A 347 4.87 5.11 19.14
CA GLN A 347 5.30 6.12 20.11
C GLN A 347 5.20 7.54 19.55
N VAL A 348 5.58 7.74 18.28
CA VAL A 348 5.45 9.03 17.58
C VAL A 348 4.00 9.50 17.57
N LEU A 349 3.07 8.64 17.13
CA LEU A 349 1.65 9.01 17.04
C LEU A 349 1.06 9.39 18.41
N PHE A 350 1.34 8.60 19.44
CA PHE A 350 0.79 8.81 20.79
C PHE A 350 1.61 9.80 21.65
N GLY A 351 2.79 10.19 21.18
CA GLY A 351 3.70 11.09 21.88
C GLY A 351 3.69 12.49 21.29
N GLU A 352 4.02 12.60 20.01
CA GLU A 352 4.25 13.86 19.30
C GLU A 352 3.00 14.30 18.51
N HIS A 353 2.40 13.37 17.76
CA HIS A 353 1.23 13.66 16.90
C HIS A 353 -0.11 13.27 17.54
N VAL A 354 -0.27 13.57 18.84
CA VAL A 354 -1.52 13.27 19.57
C VAL A 354 -2.72 14.02 18.98
N SER A 355 -2.47 15.15 18.32
CA SER A 355 -3.51 15.96 17.67
C SER A 355 -4.17 15.22 16.51
N SER A 356 -3.41 14.40 15.77
CA SER A 356 -3.90 13.50 14.72
C SER A 356 -5.02 12.57 15.18
N LEU A 357 -4.99 12.14 16.45
CA LEU A 357 -5.99 11.19 16.99
C LEU A 357 -7.41 11.70 16.85
N ARG A 358 -7.63 13.02 16.88
CA ARG A 358 -8.95 13.62 16.71
C ARG A 358 -9.49 13.50 15.29
N SER A 359 -8.61 13.44 14.30
CA SER A 359 -8.97 13.35 12.88
C SER A 359 -8.98 11.90 12.37
N LEU A 360 -8.51 10.93 13.13
CA LEU A 360 -8.46 9.50 12.74
C LEU A 360 -9.82 8.78 12.86
N SER A 361 -10.84 9.29 12.16
CA SER A 361 -12.24 8.85 12.22
C SER A 361 -12.56 7.65 11.32
N VAL A 362 -11.69 6.65 11.26
CA VAL A 362 -11.91 5.42 10.48
C VAL A 362 -12.93 4.52 11.18
N PRO A 363 -14.11 4.22 10.58
CA PRO A 363 -15.09 3.33 11.19
C PRO A 363 -14.59 1.88 11.30
N LEU A 364 -14.89 1.20 12.42
CA LEU A 364 -14.48 -0.20 12.65
C LEU A 364 -14.98 -1.17 11.56
N LYS A 365 -16.11 -0.86 10.91
CA LYS A 365 -16.70 -1.70 9.85
C LYS A 365 -16.02 -1.52 8.49
N GLU A 366 -15.45 -0.34 8.25
CA GLU A 366 -14.77 0.00 6.99
C GLU A 366 -13.26 -0.28 7.05
N PHE A 367 -12.75 -0.61 8.24
CA PHE A 367 -11.35 -0.89 8.44
C PHE A 367 -10.97 -2.27 7.86
N PRO A 368 -10.09 -2.33 6.83
CA PRO A 368 -9.84 -3.57 6.09
C PRO A 368 -8.88 -4.53 6.81
N ILE A 369 -8.23 -4.09 7.89
CA ILE A 369 -7.19 -4.87 8.58
C ILE A 369 -7.79 -5.51 9.85
N PRO A 370 -7.55 -6.81 10.10
CA PRO A 370 -7.99 -7.45 11.34
C PRO A 370 -7.40 -6.78 12.59
N LEU A 371 -8.27 -6.42 13.55
CA LEU A 371 -7.87 -5.81 14.83
C LEU A 371 -6.93 -6.72 15.65
N THR A 372 -6.95 -8.03 15.41
CA THR A 372 -6.06 -9.00 16.05
C THR A 372 -4.59 -8.71 15.81
N LEU A 373 -4.23 -8.15 14.65
CA LEU A 373 -2.85 -7.75 14.31
C LEU A 373 -2.36 -6.54 15.13
N TYR A 374 -3.29 -5.79 15.74
CA TYR A 374 -2.99 -4.66 16.60
C TYR A 374 -3.00 -5.01 18.08
N THR A 375 -3.75 -6.03 18.50
CA THR A 375 -3.89 -6.40 19.91
C THR A 375 -3.01 -7.58 20.32
N SER A 376 -2.55 -8.41 19.37
CA SER A 376 -1.74 -9.60 19.64
C SER A 376 -0.37 -9.50 18.96
N PRO A 377 0.74 -9.77 19.68
CA PRO A 377 0.86 -9.99 21.12
C PRO A 377 0.55 -8.73 21.96
N PRO A 378 0.28 -8.85 23.27
CA PRO A 378 0.08 -7.69 24.14
C PRO A 378 1.30 -6.76 24.13
N GLU A 379 1.06 -5.47 24.38
CA GLU A 379 2.11 -4.45 24.40
C GLU A 379 3.02 -4.58 25.63
N ASP A 380 4.32 -4.64 25.37
CA ASP A 380 5.40 -4.83 26.32
C ASP A 380 6.12 -3.51 26.69
N ASN A 381 6.03 -2.49 25.82
CA ASN A 381 6.69 -1.22 26.04
C ASN A 381 5.94 -0.34 27.06
N LEU A 382 6.54 -0.15 28.24
CA LEU A 382 5.96 0.63 29.34
C LEU A 382 5.77 2.12 29.01
N ASN A 383 6.62 2.72 28.19
CA ASN A 383 6.45 4.13 27.79
C ASN A 383 5.22 4.30 26.91
N LEU A 384 5.02 3.40 25.95
CA LEU A 384 3.83 3.41 25.10
C LEU A 384 2.55 3.14 25.91
N LEU A 385 2.59 2.20 26.86
CA LEU A 385 1.47 1.94 27.77
C LEU A 385 1.10 3.18 28.60
N ARG A 386 2.09 3.95 29.08
CA ARG A 386 1.87 5.24 29.75
C ARG A 386 1.23 6.27 28.81
N LEU A 387 1.63 6.31 27.55
CA LEU A 387 1.05 7.22 26.55
C LEU A 387 -0.41 6.85 26.23
N TYR A 388 -0.71 5.56 26.01
CA TYR A 388 -2.09 5.07 25.87
C TYR A 388 -2.95 5.48 27.06
N PHE A 389 -2.48 5.18 28.28
CA PHE A 389 -3.21 5.55 29.49
C PHE A 389 -3.45 7.06 29.58
N ARG A 390 -2.42 7.87 29.32
CA ARG A 390 -2.54 9.34 29.30
C ARG A 390 -3.59 9.78 28.28
N SER A 391 -3.51 9.30 27.05
CA SER A 391 -4.41 9.70 25.96
C SER A 391 -5.88 9.37 26.24
N LEU A 392 -6.15 8.24 26.91
CA LEU A 392 -7.48 7.84 27.34
C LEU A 392 -8.01 8.72 28.48
N VAL A 393 -7.20 8.98 29.51
CA VAL A 393 -7.61 9.77 30.68
C VAL A 393 -7.76 11.25 30.36
N THR A 394 -6.94 11.80 29.46
CA THR A 394 -7.08 13.20 29.01
C THR A 394 -8.21 13.38 28.01
N GLY A 395 -8.87 12.30 27.57
CA GLY A 395 -9.92 12.33 26.55
C GLY A 395 -9.41 12.72 25.17
N ALA A 396 -8.10 12.58 24.89
CA ALA A 396 -7.56 12.79 23.54
C ALA A 396 -7.93 11.63 22.62
N LEU A 397 -7.91 10.41 23.16
CA LEU A 397 -8.38 9.19 22.49
C LEU A 397 -9.81 8.88 22.94
N HIS A 398 -10.76 8.92 22.00
CA HIS A 398 -12.17 8.67 22.28
C HIS A 398 -12.80 7.82 21.18
N GLN A 399 -13.80 7.01 21.55
CA GLN A 399 -14.49 6.11 20.63
C GLN A 399 -15.15 6.86 19.46
N ALA A 400 -15.72 8.04 19.69
CA ALA A 400 -16.47 8.78 18.68
C ALA A 400 -15.66 9.23 17.46
N TRP A 401 -14.36 9.50 17.63
CA TRP A 401 -13.50 10.03 16.54
C TRP A 401 -12.26 9.19 16.26
N CYS A 402 -11.92 8.22 17.12
CA CYS A 402 -10.82 7.28 16.84
C CYS A 402 -11.15 5.88 17.37
N PRO A 403 -12.16 5.21 16.80
CA PRO A 403 -12.66 3.96 17.36
C PRO A 403 -11.63 2.83 17.24
N VAL A 404 -10.85 2.75 16.15
CA VAL A 404 -9.85 1.68 15.94
C VAL A 404 -8.79 1.70 17.04
N LEU A 405 -8.11 2.83 17.24
CA LEU A 405 -7.05 2.93 18.25
C LEU A 405 -7.60 2.91 19.68
N TYR A 406 -8.84 3.36 19.90
CA TYR A 406 -9.50 3.25 21.20
C TYR A 406 -9.64 1.79 21.64
N VAL A 407 -10.12 0.92 20.75
CA VAL A 407 -10.22 -0.53 21.01
C VAL A 407 -8.85 -1.14 21.29
N VAL A 408 -7.85 -0.79 20.48
CA VAL A 408 -6.47 -1.29 20.61
C VAL A 408 -5.86 -0.87 21.96
N ALA A 409 -5.99 0.39 22.33
CA ALA A 409 -5.48 0.91 23.59
C ALA A 409 -6.16 0.24 24.79
N ILE A 410 -7.49 0.07 24.78
CA ILE A 410 -8.21 -0.63 25.85
C ILE A 410 -7.75 -2.08 25.98
N SER A 411 -7.61 -2.79 24.86
CA SER A 411 -7.16 -4.18 24.89
C SER A 411 -5.79 -4.30 25.55
N HIS A 412 -4.83 -3.44 25.16
CA HIS A 412 -3.49 -3.44 25.74
C HIS A 412 -3.48 -3.00 27.21
N MET A 413 -4.27 -2.00 27.58
CA MET A 413 -4.41 -1.57 28.97
C MET A 413 -4.99 -2.68 29.85
N ASN A 414 -6.06 -3.35 29.39
CA ASN A 414 -6.68 -4.43 30.15
C ASN A 414 -5.71 -5.62 30.31
N SER A 415 -5.04 -6.02 29.22
CA SER A 415 -4.01 -7.06 29.27
C SER A 415 -2.86 -6.69 30.20
N PHE A 416 -2.41 -5.43 30.21
CA PHE A 416 -1.32 -4.98 31.07
C PHE A 416 -1.72 -4.93 32.56
N ILE A 417 -2.92 -4.39 32.86
CA ILE A 417 -3.45 -4.27 34.23
C ILE A 417 -3.64 -5.64 34.88
N TYR A 418 -4.10 -6.63 34.11
CA TYR A 418 -4.41 -7.97 34.61
C TYR A 418 -3.34 -9.02 34.25
N SER A 419 -2.20 -8.62 33.70
CA SER A 419 -1.08 -9.53 33.44
C SER A 419 -0.56 -10.11 34.76
N GLN A 420 -0.34 -11.43 34.77
CA GLN A 420 0.20 -12.19 35.91
C GLN A 420 1.70 -12.48 35.76
N GLU A 421 2.35 -11.92 34.73
CA GLU A 421 3.78 -12.10 34.50
C GLU A 421 4.59 -11.41 35.60
N ARG A 422 5.69 -12.06 36.03
CA ARG A 422 6.65 -11.49 36.96
C ARG A 422 7.50 -10.47 36.21
N VAL A 423 7.32 -9.18 36.51
CA VAL A 423 8.05 -8.09 35.86
C VAL A 423 8.83 -7.29 36.91
N THR A 424 9.77 -6.47 36.45
CA THR A 424 10.54 -5.51 37.25
C THR A 424 9.63 -4.68 38.16
N GLU A 425 10.13 -4.31 39.35
CA GLU A 425 9.36 -3.56 40.36
C GLU A 425 8.75 -2.27 39.80
N GLU A 426 9.44 -1.59 38.89
CA GLU A 426 8.95 -0.38 38.22
C GLU A 426 7.68 -0.62 37.38
N VAL A 427 7.63 -1.75 36.67
CA VAL A 427 6.49 -2.14 35.82
C VAL A 427 5.30 -2.52 36.69
N ASP A 428 5.55 -3.25 37.78
CA ASP A 428 4.53 -3.63 38.75
C ASP A 428 3.97 -2.41 39.52
N ALA A 429 4.83 -1.44 39.84
CA ALA A 429 4.41 -0.17 40.43
C ALA A 429 3.55 0.64 39.46
N ALA A 430 3.96 0.71 38.18
CA ALA A 430 3.19 1.37 37.13
C ALA A 430 1.82 0.70 36.93
N ARG A 431 1.76 -0.64 36.89
CA ARG A 431 0.52 -1.43 36.79
C ARG A 431 -0.46 -1.09 37.91
N LYS A 432 0.00 -1.13 39.16
CA LYS A 432 -0.82 -0.79 40.34
C LYS A 432 -1.27 0.68 40.32
N ASN A 433 -0.40 1.60 39.90
CA ASN A 433 -0.73 3.01 39.79
C ASN A 433 -1.80 3.27 38.73
N MET A 434 -1.67 2.68 37.55
CA MET A 434 -2.67 2.76 36.48
C MET A 434 -4.01 2.18 36.95
N LEU A 435 -4.02 1.00 37.57
CA LEU A 435 -5.26 0.42 38.12
C LEU A 435 -5.93 1.34 39.16
N ARG A 436 -5.16 1.93 40.07
CA ARG A 436 -5.68 2.90 41.05
C ARG A 436 -6.31 4.12 40.37
N LYS A 437 -5.61 4.68 39.39
CA LYS A 437 -6.11 5.82 38.62
C LYS A 437 -7.36 5.45 37.84
N THR A 438 -7.46 4.25 37.26
CA THR A 438 -8.69 3.79 36.58
C THR A 438 -9.89 3.71 37.52
N TYR A 439 -9.69 3.26 38.76
CA TYR A 439 -10.78 3.18 39.74
C TYR A 439 -11.29 4.57 40.15
N LEU A 440 -10.39 5.56 40.20
CA LEU A 440 -10.66 6.95 40.55
C LEU A 440 -11.13 7.80 39.36
N LEU A 441 -11.31 7.22 38.17
CA LEU A 441 -11.81 7.96 37.01
C LEU A 441 -13.24 8.44 37.25
N VAL A 442 -13.49 9.71 36.89
CA VAL A 442 -14.82 10.35 36.94
C VAL A 442 -15.71 9.85 35.78
N ASP A 443 -15.10 9.47 34.66
CA ASP A 443 -15.81 8.91 33.51
C ASP A 443 -16.15 7.43 33.75
N GLU A 444 -17.40 7.19 34.12
CA GLU A 444 -17.95 5.85 34.35
C GLU A 444 -18.01 4.99 33.07
N GLY A 445 -18.04 5.59 31.87
CA GLY A 445 -18.00 4.87 30.60
C GLY A 445 -16.63 4.26 30.34
N LEU A 446 -15.58 5.09 30.38
CA LEU A 446 -14.19 4.64 30.21
C LEU A 446 -13.78 3.65 31.31
N LYS A 447 -14.20 3.87 32.55
CA LYS A 447 -13.95 2.96 33.68
C LYS A 447 -14.55 1.57 33.41
N LYS A 448 -15.79 1.50 32.92
CA LYS A 448 -16.42 0.24 32.52
C LYS A 448 -15.63 -0.44 31.40
N HIS A 449 -15.23 0.31 30.38
CA HIS A 449 -14.48 -0.25 29.25
C HIS A 449 -13.12 -0.83 29.66
N LEU A 450 -12.38 -0.15 30.55
CA LEU A 450 -11.06 -0.62 30.99
C LEU A 450 -11.12 -1.84 31.93
N LEU A 451 -12.10 -1.90 32.83
CA LEU A 451 -12.21 -2.98 33.83
C LEU A 451 -12.91 -4.23 33.28
N TYR A 452 -13.99 -4.04 32.52
CA TYR A 452 -14.87 -5.12 32.08
C TYR A 452 -14.56 -5.64 30.67
N TYR A 453 -13.49 -5.19 30.02
CA TYR A 453 -13.10 -5.72 28.71
C TYR A 453 -12.89 -7.25 28.75
N LYS A 454 -13.54 -7.95 27.82
CA LYS A 454 -13.49 -9.42 27.65
C LYS A 454 -12.69 -9.84 26.43
N ARG A 455 -13.17 -9.49 25.23
CA ARG A 455 -12.58 -9.90 23.95
C ARG A 455 -13.02 -8.96 22.83
N LEU A 456 -12.19 -8.85 21.80
CA LEU A 456 -12.59 -8.25 20.52
C LEU A 456 -13.82 -8.96 19.93
N SER A 457 -14.78 -8.17 19.46
CA SER A 457 -15.98 -8.67 18.78
C SER A 457 -16.35 -7.75 17.63
N SER A 458 -16.41 -8.30 16.42
CA SER A 458 -16.81 -7.56 15.21
C SER A 458 -18.31 -7.22 15.17
N ASN A 459 -19.10 -7.83 16.06
CA ASN A 459 -20.56 -7.71 16.09
C ASN A 459 -21.06 -6.60 17.03
N SER A 460 -20.22 -6.07 17.92
CA SER A 460 -20.60 -4.98 18.83
C SER A 460 -20.36 -3.62 18.17
N PRO A 461 -21.17 -2.58 18.47
CA PRO A 461 -20.94 -1.23 17.94
C PRO A 461 -19.66 -0.58 18.48
N VAL A 462 -19.10 -1.14 19.57
CA VAL A 462 -17.89 -0.66 20.24
C VAL A 462 -16.63 -1.43 19.76
N GLY A 463 -16.80 -2.57 19.10
CA GLY A 463 -15.69 -3.43 18.63
C GLY A 463 -15.15 -4.42 19.66
N PHE A 464 -15.73 -4.49 20.86
CA PHE A 464 -15.41 -5.47 21.89
C PHE A 464 -16.58 -5.78 22.81
N ASP A 465 -16.53 -6.97 23.40
CA ASP A 465 -17.49 -7.43 24.40
C ASP A 465 -17.02 -7.05 25.81
N LEU A 466 -17.99 -6.71 26.65
CA LEU A 466 -17.80 -6.45 28.07
C LEU A 466 -18.28 -7.65 28.89
N TYR A 467 -17.70 -7.85 30.07
CA TYR A 467 -18.25 -8.72 31.09
C TYR A 467 -19.41 -8.03 31.81
N ASP A 468 -20.49 -8.75 32.09
CA ASP A 468 -21.60 -8.24 32.92
C ASP A 468 -21.19 -8.11 34.40
N THR A 469 -20.32 -9.02 34.86
CA THR A 469 -19.73 -9.01 36.21
C THR A 469 -18.23 -9.28 36.13
N LEU A 470 -17.42 -8.53 36.89
CA LEU A 470 -15.98 -8.72 36.95
C LEU A 470 -15.65 -10.15 37.39
N PRO A 471 -14.73 -10.86 36.70
CA PRO A 471 -14.27 -12.16 37.16
C PRO A 471 -13.69 -12.07 38.58
N PRO A 472 -13.93 -13.07 39.46
CA PRO A 472 -13.60 -13.00 40.89
C PRO A 472 -12.10 -12.82 41.16
N LEU A 473 -11.24 -13.29 40.24
CA LEU A 473 -9.79 -13.06 40.30
C LEU A 473 -9.41 -11.59 40.10
N ARG A 474 -10.06 -10.91 39.14
CA ARG A 474 -9.84 -9.49 38.84
C ARG A 474 -10.39 -8.61 39.97
N GLU A 475 -11.52 -9.01 40.54
CA GLU A 475 -12.15 -8.32 41.67
C GLU A 475 -11.29 -8.38 42.94
N LYS A 476 -10.80 -9.57 43.31
CA LYS A 476 -9.85 -9.73 44.43
C LYS A 476 -8.57 -8.91 44.23
N TYR A 477 -8.06 -8.84 43.01
CA TYR A 477 -6.89 -8.03 42.69
C TYR A 477 -7.16 -6.53 42.83
N LEU A 478 -8.32 -6.07 42.35
CA LEU A 478 -8.75 -4.68 42.49
C LEU A 478 -8.87 -4.29 43.97
N GLN A 479 -9.55 -5.11 44.78
CA GLN A 479 -9.71 -4.90 46.22
C GLN A 479 -8.35 -4.82 46.93
N ALA A 480 -7.44 -5.77 46.67
CA ALA A 480 -6.10 -5.77 47.26
C ALA A 480 -5.27 -4.50 46.95
N VAL A 481 -5.46 -3.91 45.76
CA VAL A 481 -4.73 -2.71 45.33
C VAL A 481 -5.35 -1.42 45.91
N THR A 482 -6.68 -1.39 46.10
CA THR A 482 -7.41 -0.26 46.69
C THR A 482 -7.36 -0.24 48.23
N GLU A 483 -7.43 -1.39 48.90
CA GLU A 483 -7.40 -1.50 50.37
C GLU A 483 -6.06 -1.05 50.96
N ARG A 484 -4.94 -1.40 50.31
CA ARG A 484 -3.60 -0.92 50.70
C ARG A 484 -3.49 0.61 50.71
N GLN A 485 -4.32 1.32 49.95
CA GLN A 485 -4.32 2.79 49.91
C GLN A 485 -5.20 3.41 51.00
N GLN A 486 -6.30 2.75 51.39
CA GLN A 486 -7.10 3.18 52.55
C GLN A 486 -6.32 3.02 53.85
N GLN A 487 -5.47 1.98 53.95
CA GLN A 487 -4.54 1.82 55.08
C GLN A 487 -3.41 2.87 55.03
N ALA A 488 -2.83 3.16 53.86
CA ALA A 488 -1.80 4.19 53.73
C ALA A 488 -2.29 5.63 53.96
N LYS A 489 -3.54 5.96 53.60
CA LYS A 489 -4.16 7.27 53.89
C LYS A 489 -4.62 7.44 55.34
N LYS A 490 -4.78 6.35 56.10
CA LYS A 490 -5.11 6.39 57.54
C LYS A 490 -3.86 6.45 58.44
N ALA A 491 -2.68 6.25 57.86
CA ALA A 491 -1.38 6.26 58.55
C ALA A 491 -0.60 7.58 58.36
N ILE A 492 -1.21 8.56 57.67
CA ILE A 492 -0.80 9.96 57.56
C ILE A 492 -1.89 10.77 58.26
#